data_AF-A0A7F8Q6A6-F1
#
_entry.id   AF-A0A7F8Q6A6-F1
#
_cell.length_a   1.000
_cell.length_b   1.000
_cell.length_c   1.000
_cell.angle_alpha   90.00
_cell.angle_beta   90.00
_cell.angle_gamma   90.00
#
_symmetry.space_group_name_H-M   'P 1'
#
loop_
_entity.id
_entity.type
_entity.pdbx_description
1 polymer ?
#
loop_
_entity_poly.entity_id
_entity_poly.type
_entity_poly.pdbx_seq_one_letter_code
_entity_poly.pdbx_strand_id
1 'polypeptide(L)'
;MAAAAAGAGDSAPGGGPAAVRLPRSPPFKVVAAGGDEARLRDPSGAFSVRGLERVPRGRPCLVPGKYVMVMGVVQTCSPEPYLQAVKMTDLSDNPIHESMWELEVEDLHRNIP
;
A
#
# COMPACT_ATOMS: atom_id res chain seq x y z
N MET A 1 -2.09 -15.52 13.95
CA MET A 1 -2.79 -14.53 13.11
C MET A 1 -1.82 -14.03 12.04
N ALA A 2 -1.52 -14.91 11.09
CA ALA A 2 -0.76 -14.63 9.88
C ALA A 2 -1.35 -15.59 8.84
N ALA A 3 -2.04 -15.08 7.84
CA ALA A 3 -2.58 -15.92 6.77
C ALA A 3 -1.60 -15.86 5.60
N ALA A 4 -0.73 -16.87 5.54
CA ALA A 4 -0.11 -17.32 4.30
C ALA A 4 -1.13 -18.17 3.55
N ALA A 5 -1.20 -18.06 2.22
CA ALA A 5 -1.88 -19.05 1.39
C ALA A 5 -1.16 -19.22 0.05
N ALA A 6 -0.86 -20.48 -0.25
CA ALA A 6 -0.16 -20.97 -1.42
C ALA A 6 -1.10 -21.80 -2.31
N GLY A 7 -0.98 -21.65 -3.63
CA GLY A 7 -1.02 -22.72 -4.64
C GLY A 7 -2.35 -23.37 -5.10
N ALA A 8 -2.58 -23.26 -6.43
CA ALA A 8 -2.80 -24.34 -7.43
C ALA A 8 -4.19 -24.57 -8.10
N GLY A 9 -4.20 -24.49 -9.46
CA GLY A 9 -5.10 -25.13 -10.45
C GLY A 9 -6.46 -24.45 -10.71
N ASP A 10 -7.03 -24.31 -11.92
CA ASP A 10 -6.74 -24.76 -13.28
C ASP A 10 -7.42 -23.83 -14.33
N SER A 11 -6.80 -23.79 -15.51
CA SER A 11 -7.07 -23.25 -16.86
C SER A 11 -8.43 -22.66 -17.32
N ALA A 12 -8.38 -21.38 -17.75
CA ALA A 12 -8.87 -20.69 -18.99
C ALA A 12 -10.17 -21.15 -19.74
N PRO A 13 -10.99 -20.22 -20.31
CA PRO A 13 -10.54 -19.28 -21.35
C PRO A 13 -11.22 -17.89 -21.44
N GLY A 14 -10.52 -16.96 -22.09
CA GLY A 14 -11.15 -15.89 -22.89
C GLY A 14 -11.48 -14.57 -22.18
N GLY A 15 -10.54 -13.63 -22.26
CA GLY A 15 -10.81 -12.21 -22.02
C GLY A 15 -9.51 -11.44 -22.19
N GLY A 16 -9.46 -10.49 -23.13
CA GLY A 16 -8.32 -9.57 -23.28
C GLY A 16 -7.96 -8.95 -21.92
N PRO A 17 -6.71 -8.48 -21.72
CA PRO A 17 -6.13 -8.28 -20.39
C PRO A 17 -7.15 -7.61 -19.49
N ALA A 18 -7.78 -8.40 -18.63
CA ALA A 18 -8.75 -7.91 -17.70
C ALA A 18 -7.97 -6.87 -16.91
N ALA A 19 -8.37 -5.60 -17.03
CA ALA A 19 -7.80 -4.56 -16.22
C ALA A 19 -8.24 -4.88 -14.80
N VAL A 20 -7.45 -5.73 -14.12
CA VAL A 20 -7.68 -6.09 -12.73
C VAL A 20 -7.51 -4.78 -11.98
N ARG A 21 -8.65 -4.22 -11.57
CA ARG A 21 -8.67 -3.11 -10.63
C ARG A 21 -8.15 -3.69 -9.34
N LEU A 22 -6.86 -3.50 -9.12
CA LEU A 22 -6.28 -3.78 -7.83
C LEU A 22 -7.06 -2.93 -6.82
N PRO A 23 -7.46 -3.51 -5.68
CA PRO A 23 -7.90 -2.68 -4.57
C PRO A 23 -6.83 -1.60 -4.39
N ARG A 24 -7.24 -0.36 -4.12
CA ARG A 24 -6.27 0.61 -3.62
C ARG A 24 -5.71 0.04 -2.29
N SER A 25 -4.81 0.70 -1.60
CA SER A 25 -4.50 0.40 -0.20
C SER A 25 -4.89 1.65 0.59
N PRO A 26 -5.12 1.59 1.91
CA PRO A 26 -5.49 2.77 2.65
C PRO A 26 -4.39 3.79 2.41
N PRO A 27 -4.73 5.03 2.01
CA PRO A 27 -3.71 6.04 1.89
C PRO A 27 -3.10 6.24 3.27
N PHE A 28 -1.80 6.01 3.38
CA PHE A 28 -1.07 6.24 4.60
C PHE A 28 -0.67 7.71 4.68
N LYS A 29 -0.75 8.31 5.87
CA LYS A 29 -0.28 9.68 6.08
C LYS A 29 1.19 9.66 6.45
N VAL A 30 2.00 10.46 5.74
CA VAL A 30 3.41 10.68 6.11
C VAL A 30 3.46 11.53 7.38
N VAL A 31 4.05 11.00 8.45
CA VAL A 31 4.23 11.73 9.72
C VAL A 31 5.65 12.28 9.87
N ALA A 32 6.64 11.58 9.33
CA ALA A 32 8.03 12.02 9.27
C ALA A 32 8.72 11.38 8.06
N ALA A 33 9.68 12.07 7.46
CA ALA A 33 10.51 11.55 6.39
C ALA A 33 11.91 12.14 6.48
N GLY A 34 12.94 11.33 6.21
CA GLY A 34 14.33 11.76 6.22
C GLY A 34 15.27 10.67 5.74
N GLY A 35 16.27 11.05 4.94
CA GLY A 35 17.20 10.09 4.34
C GLY A 35 16.48 9.10 3.43
N ASP A 36 16.68 7.80 3.70
CA ASP A 36 16.05 6.68 3.00
C ASP A 36 14.83 6.12 3.73
N GLU A 37 14.37 6.78 4.80
CA GLU A 37 13.30 6.30 5.68
C GLU A 37 12.12 7.28 5.79
N ALA A 38 10.93 6.74 6.05
CA ALA A 38 9.75 7.50 6.41
C ALA A 38 8.92 6.75 7.44
N ARG A 39 8.26 7.50 8.30
CA ARG A 39 7.26 6.99 9.23
C ARG A 39 5.88 7.37 8.72
N LEU A 40 5.03 6.37 8.62
CA LEU A 40 3.68 6.46 8.09
C LEU A 40 2.66 6.10 9.17
N ARG A 41 1.42 6.54 8.98
CA ARG A 41 0.30 6.25 9.88
C ARG A 41 -1.00 6.04 9.11
N ASP A 42 -1.78 5.08 9.56
CA ASP A 42 -3.20 4.93 9.26
C ASP A 42 -4.01 4.93 10.59
N PRO A 43 -5.35 4.76 10.56
CA PRO A 43 -6.14 4.66 11.78
C PRO A 43 -5.79 3.49 12.71
N SER A 44 -5.13 2.44 12.20
CA SER A 44 -4.73 1.25 12.98
C SER A 44 -3.43 1.46 13.75
N GLY A 45 -2.55 2.35 13.27
CA GLY A 45 -1.29 2.64 13.94
C GLY A 45 -0.25 3.28 13.03
N ALA A 46 0.97 3.38 13.55
CA ALA A 46 2.13 3.85 12.81
C ALA A 46 3.06 2.70 12.46
N PHE A 47 3.78 2.85 11.35
CA PHE A 47 4.83 1.93 10.93
C PHE A 47 5.93 2.67 10.19
N SER A 48 7.08 2.01 10.08
CA SER A 48 8.27 2.57 9.43
C SER A 48 8.52 1.94 8.06
N VAL A 49 9.03 2.73 7.13
CA VAL A 49 9.36 2.33 5.77
C VAL A 49 10.79 2.75 5.46
N ARG A 50 11.61 1.85 4.90
CA ARG A 50 13.01 2.13 4.52
C ARG A 50 13.30 1.77 3.06
N GLY A 51 14.48 2.16 2.58
CA GLY A 51 14.93 1.93 1.22
C GLY A 51 14.22 2.81 0.19
N LEU A 52 13.73 3.97 0.62
CA LEU A 52 12.99 4.91 -0.23
C LEU A 52 13.85 5.49 -1.35
N GLU A 53 15.16 5.51 -1.20
CA GLU A 53 16.10 5.89 -2.26
C GLU A 53 16.09 4.96 -3.48
N ARG A 54 15.66 3.70 -3.29
CA ARG A 54 15.63 2.64 -4.32
C ARG A 54 14.29 2.57 -5.06
N VAL A 55 13.27 3.28 -4.57
CA VAL A 55 11.94 3.25 -5.20
C VAL A 55 11.95 4.10 -6.48
N PRO A 56 11.15 3.73 -7.51
CA PRO A 56 10.99 4.56 -8.70
C PRO A 56 10.52 5.96 -8.32
N ARG A 57 11.21 6.99 -8.83
CA ARG A 57 10.91 8.39 -8.50
C ARG A 57 9.71 8.87 -9.31
N GLY A 58 8.55 8.96 -8.65
CA GLY A 58 7.36 9.66 -9.13
C GLY A 58 7.32 11.11 -8.66
N ARG A 59 6.12 11.64 -8.44
CA ARG A 59 5.94 12.95 -7.77
C ARG A 59 6.52 12.90 -6.35
N PRO A 60 7.21 13.97 -5.90
CA PRO A 60 7.69 14.04 -4.53
C PRO A 60 6.54 13.91 -3.52
N CYS A 61 6.61 12.89 -2.67
CA CYS A 61 5.55 12.56 -1.70
C CYS A 61 6.05 12.30 -0.28
N LEU A 62 7.36 12.38 -0.05
CA LEU A 62 8.00 12.21 1.26
C LEU A 62 7.98 13.53 2.06
N VAL A 63 6.80 14.10 2.22
CA VAL A 63 6.59 15.34 2.96
C VAL A 63 5.55 15.09 4.03
N PRO A 64 5.80 15.45 5.31
CA PRO A 64 4.80 15.32 6.36
C PRO A 64 3.46 15.93 5.96
N GLY A 65 2.38 15.19 6.19
CA GLY A 65 1.01 15.58 5.81
C GLY A 65 0.53 15.05 4.45
N LYS A 66 1.42 14.56 3.58
CA LYS A 66 1.05 13.89 2.33
C LYS A 66 0.40 12.53 2.61
N TYR A 67 -0.54 12.16 1.73
CA TYR A 67 -1.17 10.86 1.70
C TYR A 67 -0.56 10.02 0.58
N VAL A 68 -0.15 8.80 0.90
CA VAL A 68 0.67 7.97 0.02
C VAL A 68 0.23 6.52 0.06
N MET A 69 0.42 5.83 -1.06
CA MET A 69 0.38 4.36 -1.10
C MET A 69 1.81 3.83 -1.09
N VAL A 70 2.05 2.78 -0.31
CA VAL A 70 3.31 2.05 -0.28
C VAL A 70 3.07 0.58 -0.65
N MET A 71 3.82 0.11 -1.64
CA MET A 71 4.05 -1.31 -1.84
C MET A 71 5.43 -1.65 -1.30
N GLY A 72 5.51 -2.67 -0.45
CA GLY A 72 6.76 -3.06 0.19
C GLY A 72 6.72 -4.49 0.71
N VAL A 73 7.88 -4.98 1.13
CA VAL A 73 8.05 -6.30 1.76
C VAL A 73 8.04 -6.11 3.27
N VAL A 74 7.16 -6.82 3.98
CA VAL A 74 7.11 -6.82 5.45
C VAL A 74 8.38 -7.46 5.99
N GLN A 75 9.04 -6.77 6.92
CA GLN A 75 10.27 -7.22 7.55
C GLN A 75 10.02 -7.60 9.01
N THR A 76 9.33 -6.74 9.78
CA THR A 76 8.92 -7.01 11.17
C THR A 76 7.49 -6.55 11.41
N CYS A 77 6.80 -7.18 12.36
CA CYS A 77 5.43 -6.80 12.75
C CYS A 77 5.31 -6.40 14.23
N SER A 78 6.35 -6.62 15.04
CA SER A 78 6.37 -6.32 16.48
C SER A 78 7.77 -5.91 16.91
N PRO A 79 7.93 -4.89 17.78
CA PRO A 79 6.87 -4.11 18.42
C PRO A 79 6.21 -3.04 17.53
N GLU A 80 6.90 -2.53 16.50
CA GLU A 80 6.34 -1.65 15.47
C GLU A 80 6.56 -2.31 14.09
N PRO A 81 5.58 -2.28 13.17
CA PRO A 81 5.76 -2.83 11.83
C PRO A 81 6.81 -2.06 11.01
N TYR A 82 7.55 -2.81 10.19
CA TYR A 82 8.59 -2.27 9.32
C TYR A 82 8.48 -2.87 7.90
N LEU A 83 8.51 -2.01 6.89
CA LEU A 83 8.44 -2.36 5.47
C LEU A 83 9.71 -1.92 4.72
N GLN A 84 10.24 -2.81 3.87
CA GLN A 84 11.20 -2.44 2.83
C GLN A 84 10.41 -1.95 1.60
N ALA A 85 10.61 -0.69 1.20
CA ALA A 85 9.85 -0.10 0.10
C ALA A 85 10.25 -0.70 -1.25
N VAL A 86 9.23 -0.96 -2.09
CA VAL A 86 9.37 -1.32 -3.51
C VAL A 86 8.83 -0.19 -4.38
N LYS A 87 7.68 0.38 -4.02
CA LYS A 87 7.05 1.50 -4.73
C LYS A 87 6.31 2.41 -3.76
N MET A 88 6.38 3.70 -4.01
CA MET A 88 5.65 4.71 -3.26
C MET A 88 4.99 5.72 -4.21
N THR A 89 3.74 6.08 -3.95
CA THR A 89 2.94 6.94 -4.85
C THR A 89 2.17 7.98 -4.05
N ASP A 90 2.21 9.25 -4.50
CA ASP A 90 1.37 10.33 -3.94
C ASP A 90 -0.10 10.09 -4.30
N LEU A 91 -0.99 10.20 -3.31
CA LEU A 91 -2.44 10.17 -3.47
C LEU A 91 -3.12 11.47 -3.03
N SER A 92 -2.34 12.48 -2.65
CA SER A 92 -2.86 13.70 -2.01
C SER A 92 -3.72 14.59 -2.91
N ASP A 93 -3.58 14.47 -4.24
CA ASP A 93 -4.21 15.38 -5.20
C ASP A 93 -5.69 15.08 -5.45
N ASN A 94 -6.17 13.88 -5.10
CA ASN A 94 -7.55 13.48 -5.35
C ASN A 94 -8.23 12.97 -4.05
N PRO A 95 -9.09 13.80 -3.42
CA PRO A 95 -9.72 13.48 -2.14
C PRO A 95 -10.69 12.28 -2.23
N ILE A 96 -11.10 11.93 -3.44
CA ILE A 96 -11.90 10.73 -3.70
C ILE A 96 -11.13 9.44 -3.30
N HIS A 97 -9.79 9.44 -3.28
CA HIS A 97 -9.01 8.29 -2.77
C HIS A 97 -9.21 8.05 -1.27
N GLU A 98 -9.46 9.11 -0.49
CA GLU A 98 -9.73 8.97 0.94
C GLU A 98 -11.16 8.48 1.18
N SER A 99 -12.15 9.02 0.44
CA SER A 99 -13.57 8.68 0.65
C SER A 99 -14.05 7.38 -0.01
N MET A 100 -13.44 6.96 -1.12
CA MET A 100 -13.86 5.74 -1.84
C MET A 100 -13.14 4.47 -1.36
N TRP A 101 -12.13 4.65 -0.50
CA TRP A 101 -11.26 3.56 -0.06
C TRP A 101 -12.00 2.47 0.71
N GLU A 102 -12.85 2.85 1.66
CA GLU A 102 -13.58 1.88 2.50
C GLU A 102 -14.47 0.96 1.66
N LEU A 103 -15.10 1.50 0.61
CA LEU A 103 -15.94 0.75 -0.31
C LEU A 103 -15.11 -0.22 -1.18
N GLU A 104 -13.91 0.16 -1.59
CA GLU A 104 -13.01 -0.73 -2.34
C GLU A 104 -12.42 -1.85 -1.47
N VAL A 105 -12.13 -1.58 -0.19
CA VAL A 105 -11.72 -2.60 0.78
C VAL A 105 -12.81 -3.63 0.98
N GLU A 106 -14.05 -3.16 1.17
CA GLU A 106 -15.19 -4.03 1.40
C GLU A 106 -15.47 -4.91 0.18
N ASP A 107 -15.46 -4.34 -1.03
CA ASP A 107 -15.63 -5.10 -2.27
C ASP A 107 -14.51 -6.15 -2.44
N LEU A 108 -13.26 -5.79 -2.15
CA LEU A 108 -12.16 -6.74 -2.21
C LEU A 108 -12.33 -7.91 -1.24
N HIS A 109 -12.64 -7.64 0.03
CA HIS A 109 -12.81 -8.70 1.02
C HIS A 109 -13.99 -9.64 0.71
N ARG A 110 -15.02 -9.14 0.02
CA ARG A 110 -16.14 -9.97 -0.44
C ARG A 110 -15.78 -10.85 -1.65
N ASN A 111 -14.79 -10.44 -2.44
CA ASN A 111 -14.46 -11.06 -3.73
C ASN A 111 -13.13 -11.83 -3.73
N ILE A 112 -12.37 -11.84 -2.63
CA ILE A 112 -11.23 -12.73 -2.43
C ILE A 112 -11.73 -13.96 -1.63
N PRO A 113 -11.69 -15.18 -2.22
CA PRO A 113 -12.10 -16.42 -1.56
C PRO A 113 -11.16 -16.85 -0.42
#